data_AF-W2MX32-F1
#
_entry.id   AF-W2MX32-F1
#
_cell.length_a   1.000
_cell.length_b   1.000
_cell.length_c   1.000
_cell.angle_alpha   90.00
_cell.angle_beta   90.00
_cell.angle_gamma   90.00
#
_symmetry.space_group_name_H-M   'P 1'
#
loop_
_entity.id
_entity.type
_entity.pdbx_description
1 polymer ?
#
loop_
_entity_poly.entity_id
_entity_poly.type
_entity_poly.pdbx_seq_one_letter_code
_entity_poly.pdbx_strand_id
1 'polypeptide(L)'
;MSEILAVPQDQQKEISNITKVCPVEAFVLAGVWWNFEPTHYYLTDNGTICHAVVPQYNTHGNYFIGSSKVAPHHTSPSSCENDSFPFDVYFYHASIGFYSFYEGETGTYCANDKLSYIQVDVLGSYDINGSFLAEDTGSTKSRVSYWYGIVGAIWLVYRALMIRRSYVMSTRYGRRCDELGETISQEQAVVFVQESLRLSAHGASNYQRAVLLYLIVEGIMTDLFLIIANDGWATR
;
A
#
# COMPACT_ATOMS: atom_id res chain seq x y z
N MET A 1 -9.45 -1.01 11.83
CA MET A 1 -9.02 0.36 12.13
C MET A 1 -9.45 0.68 13.54
N SER A 2 -8.57 1.27 14.36
CA SER A 2 -8.92 1.72 15.71
C SER A 2 -9.97 2.84 15.62
N GLU A 3 -11.07 2.72 16.37
CA GLU A 3 -12.16 3.70 16.35
C GLU A 3 -11.69 5.09 16.79
N ILE A 4 -10.60 5.16 17.56
CA ILE A 4 -9.99 6.40 18.05
C ILE A 4 -9.46 7.29 16.94
N LEU A 5 -9.20 6.75 15.74
CA LEU A 5 -8.63 7.49 14.63
C LEU A 5 -9.69 8.19 13.76
N ALA A 6 -10.97 7.84 13.97
CA ALA A 6 -12.07 8.47 13.25
C ALA A 6 -12.42 9.81 13.88
N VAL A 7 -12.41 10.86 13.07
CA VAL A 7 -12.69 12.24 13.47
C VAL A 7 -14.09 12.64 12.96
N PRO A 8 -14.94 13.28 13.80
CA PRO A 8 -16.21 13.85 13.35
C PRO A 8 -16.03 14.86 12.22
N GLN A 9 -16.94 14.87 11.24
CA GLN A 9 -16.80 15.74 10.04
C GLN A 9 -16.87 17.25 10.35
N ASP A 10 -17.50 17.63 11.46
CA ASP A 10 -17.62 19.00 11.94
C ASP A 10 -16.45 19.44 12.82
N GLN A 11 -15.49 18.55 13.09
CA GLN A 11 -14.35 18.87 13.93
C GLN A 11 -13.40 19.87 13.24
N GLN A 12 -13.07 20.94 13.95
CA GLN A 12 -12.19 21.98 13.45
C GLN A 12 -10.75 21.48 13.31
N LYS A 13 -10.12 21.80 12.17
CA LYS A 13 -8.69 21.59 11.93
C LYS A 13 -7.87 22.64 12.66
N GLU A 14 -6.93 22.20 13.46
CA GLU A 14 -5.98 23.04 14.18
C GLU A 14 -4.58 22.88 13.59
N ILE A 15 -3.85 23.99 13.49
CA ILE A 15 -2.48 24.04 12.94
C ILE A 15 -1.46 24.66 13.91
N SER A 16 -1.93 25.14 15.07
CA SER A 16 -1.10 25.88 16.01
C SER A 16 -0.10 24.96 16.72
N ASN A 17 1.18 25.34 16.77
CA ASN A 17 2.24 24.58 17.45
C ASN A 17 2.30 23.09 17.05
N ILE A 18 2.07 22.78 15.78
CA ILE A 18 1.92 21.39 15.30
C ILE A 18 3.08 20.48 15.71
N THR A 19 4.33 20.93 15.62
CA THR A 19 5.51 20.14 15.99
C THR A 19 5.60 19.79 17.47
N LYS A 20 4.87 20.51 18.34
CA LYS A 20 4.77 20.19 19.77
C LYS A 20 3.63 19.24 20.07
N VAL A 21 2.50 19.41 19.38
CA VAL A 21 1.27 18.63 19.58
C VAL A 21 1.37 17.26 18.89
N CYS A 22 1.97 17.25 17.72
CA CYS A 22 2.14 16.13 16.81
C CYS A 22 3.65 15.92 16.58
N PRO A 23 4.36 15.28 17.54
CA PRO A 23 5.83 15.31 17.58
C PRO A 23 6.52 14.26 16.70
N VAL A 24 5.77 13.43 15.98
CA VAL A 24 6.30 12.33 15.15
C VAL A 24 6.97 12.92 13.91
N GLU A 25 8.24 12.57 13.70
CA GLU A 25 9.04 13.09 12.58
C GLU A 25 9.20 12.06 11.44
N ALA A 26 9.09 10.77 11.76
CA ALA A 26 9.16 9.67 10.80
C ALA A 26 8.66 8.36 11.43
N PHE A 27 8.48 7.33 10.61
CA PHE A 27 8.17 5.99 11.09
C PHE A 27 9.05 4.92 10.46
N VAL A 28 9.16 3.80 11.15
CA VAL A 28 9.83 2.59 10.68
C VAL A 28 8.79 1.50 10.52
N LEU A 29 8.59 1.07 9.28
CA LEU A 29 7.70 -0.02 8.89
C LEU A 29 8.52 -1.05 8.11
N ALA A 30 8.46 -2.32 8.53
CA ALA A 30 9.22 -3.40 7.92
C ALA A 30 10.74 -3.15 7.81
N GLY A 31 11.31 -2.48 8.83
CA GLY A 31 12.73 -2.12 8.86
C GLY A 31 13.12 -1.01 7.87
N VAL A 32 12.17 -0.44 7.14
CA VAL A 32 12.37 0.69 6.23
C VAL A 32 11.94 1.96 6.94
N TRP A 33 12.73 3.01 6.77
CA TRP A 33 12.43 4.34 7.31
C TRP A 33 11.62 5.17 6.32
N TRP A 34 10.55 5.79 6.80
CA TRP A 34 9.60 6.57 6.00
C TRP A 34 9.49 7.98 6.55
N ASN A 35 9.52 8.97 5.64
CA ASN A 35 9.28 10.37 5.99
C ASN A 35 7.83 10.56 6.41
N PHE A 36 7.59 11.43 7.38
CA PHE A 36 6.26 11.66 7.91
C PHE A 36 6.11 13.13 8.31
N GLU A 37 5.10 13.81 7.77
CA GLU A 37 4.90 15.23 8.03
C GLU A 37 3.48 15.49 8.55
N PRO A 38 3.33 15.86 9.84
CA PRO A 38 2.05 16.31 10.37
C PRO A 38 1.60 17.63 9.72
N THR A 39 0.35 17.70 9.27
CA THR A 39 -0.20 18.90 8.60
C THR A 39 -1.19 19.68 9.44
N HIS A 40 -2.02 18.98 10.22
CA HIS A 40 -2.98 19.55 11.15
C HIS A 40 -3.34 18.51 12.22
N TYR A 41 -4.08 18.93 13.24
CA TYR A 41 -4.63 18.03 14.24
C TYR A 41 -6.07 18.40 14.59
N TYR A 42 -6.73 17.47 15.27
CA TYR A 42 -8.09 17.57 15.73
C TYR A 42 -8.10 17.33 17.23
N LEU A 43 -8.81 18.18 17.97
CA LEU A 43 -9.09 17.96 19.38
C LEU A 43 -10.41 17.19 19.49
N THR A 44 -10.35 15.96 19.98
CA THR A 44 -11.53 15.12 20.18
C THR A 44 -11.68 14.73 21.64
N ASP A 45 -12.84 14.20 22.02
CA ASP A 45 -13.08 13.70 23.39
C ASP A 45 -12.10 12.59 23.79
N ASN A 46 -11.59 11.82 22.82
CA ASN A 46 -10.62 10.75 23.05
C ASN A 46 -9.16 11.23 23.09
N GLY A 47 -8.92 12.51 22.81
CA GLY A 47 -7.59 13.12 22.79
C GLY A 47 -7.28 13.82 21.48
N THR A 48 -5.98 14.05 21.25
CA THR A 48 -5.51 14.74 20.05
C THR A 48 -5.22 13.73 18.94
N ILE A 49 -5.92 13.89 17.81
CA ILE A 49 -5.71 13.09 16.61
C ILE A 49 -4.96 13.95 15.61
N CYS A 50 -3.79 13.51 15.22
CA CYS A 50 -2.95 14.24 14.28
C CYS A 50 -3.16 13.67 12.87
N HIS A 51 -3.18 14.55 11.87
CA HIS A 51 -3.16 14.15 10.47
C HIS A 51 -1.76 14.37 9.91
N ALA A 52 -1.29 13.41 9.13
CA ALA A 52 0.02 13.48 8.50
C ALA A 52 -0.01 12.98 7.06
N VAL A 53 0.99 13.42 6.31
CA VAL A 53 1.24 13.03 4.94
C VAL A 53 2.62 12.38 4.81
N VAL A 54 2.73 11.46 3.86
CA VAL A 54 4.00 10.93 3.36
C VAL A 54 4.09 11.35 1.89
N PRO A 55 4.66 12.52 1.59
CA PRO A 55 4.60 13.10 0.24
C PRO A 55 5.22 12.20 -0.83
N GLN A 56 6.27 11.45 -0.46
CA GLN A 56 7.01 10.55 -1.35
C GLN A 56 6.16 9.42 -1.92
N TYR A 57 5.14 9.01 -1.18
CA TYR A 57 4.28 7.88 -1.53
C TYR A 57 2.82 8.31 -1.72
N ASN A 58 2.55 9.63 -1.74
CA ASN A 58 1.19 10.16 -1.85
C ASN A 58 0.23 9.49 -0.84
N THR A 59 0.71 9.36 0.39
CA THR A 59 -0.01 8.75 1.50
C THR A 59 -0.45 9.84 2.46
N HIS A 60 -1.62 9.69 3.05
CA HIS A 60 -2.08 10.56 4.13
C HIS A 60 -2.93 9.76 5.11
N GLY A 61 -3.07 10.28 6.32
CA GLY A 61 -3.68 9.47 7.37
C GLY A 61 -3.78 10.19 8.69
N ASN A 62 -4.57 9.61 9.60
CA ASN A 62 -4.63 10.07 10.98
C ASN A 62 -3.89 9.11 11.89
N TYR A 63 -3.27 9.67 12.92
CA TYR A 63 -2.59 8.91 13.95
C TYR A 63 -2.92 9.46 15.34
N PHE A 64 -2.73 8.60 16.32
CA PHE A 64 -2.94 8.87 17.72
C PHE A 64 -1.77 8.32 18.54
N ILE A 65 -1.32 9.11 19.51
CA ILE A 65 -0.31 8.71 20.49
C ILE A 65 -1.00 8.62 21.86
N GLY A 66 -0.97 7.45 22.48
CA GLY A 66 -1.52 7.31 23.83
C GLY A 66 -0.62 7.93 24.89
N SER A 67 -1.20 8.21 26.06
CA SER A 67 -0.53 8.94 27.14
C SER A 67 0.28 8.07 28.10
N SER A 68 0.00 6.77 28.14
CA SER A 68 0.64 5.83 29.07
C SER A 68 1.82 5.13 28.42
N LYS A 69 2.96 5.07 29.12
CA LYS A 69 4.15 4.35 28.65
C LYS A 69 3.87 2.86 28.50
N VAL A 70 4.41 2.26 27.45
CA VAL A 70 4.29 0.83 27.11
C VAL A 70 5.66 0.24 26.75
N ALA A 71 5.76 -1.09 26.74
CA ALA A 71 6.95 -1.75 26.22
C ALA A 71 7.19 -1.35 24.75
N PRO A 72 8.44 -1.08 24.34
CA PRO A 72 8.75 -0.67 22.97
C PRO A 72 8.39 -1.77 21.96
N HIS A 73 8.11 -1.35 20.73
CA HIS A 73 8.03 -2.27 19.60
C HIS A 73 9.34 -3.06 19.43
N HIS A 74 9.25 -4.29 18.94
CA HIS A 74 10.38 -5.22 18.91
C HIS A 74 11.54 -4.79 17.98
N THR A 75 11.26 -3.91 17.01
CA THR A 75 12.27 -3.30 16.11
C THR A 75 12.84 -1.98 16.64
N SER A 76 12.32 -1.47 17.76
CA SER A 76 12.82 -0.23 18.36
C SER A 76 14.24 -0.40 18.91
N PRO A 77 15.08 0.64 18.84
CA PRO A 77 16.40 0.62 19.46
C PRO A 77 16.29 0.59 20.99
N SER A 78 17.34 0.13 21.65
CA SER A 78 17.43 0.07 23.12
C SER A 78 17.23 1.42 23.81
N SER A 79 17.51 2.54 23.12
CA SER A 79 17.25 3.90 23.62
C SER A 79 15.76 4.20 23.87
N CYS A 80 14.85 3.39 23.33
CA CYS A 80 13.40 3.60 23.43
C CYS A 80 12.73 2.79 24.54
N GLU A 81 13.49 1.97 25.29
CA GLU A 81 12.94 1.02 26.27
C GLU A 81 12.07 1.66 27.35
N ASN A 82 12.40 2.89 27.77
CA ASN A 82 11.71 3.58 28.87
C ASN A 82 10.84 4.76 28.43
N ASP A 83 10.81 5.10 27.14
CA ASP A 83 10.14 6.30 26.61
C ASP A 83 9.30 5.98 25.37
N SER A 84 8.66 4.80 25.38
CA SER A 84 7.75 4.35 24.34
C SER A 84 6.28 4.51 24.74
N PHE A 85 5.46 4.96 23.80
CA PHE A 85 4.02 5.21 23.95
C PHE A 85 3.26 4.44 22.88
N PRO A 86 2.03 3.98 23.13
CA PRO A 86 1.26 3.26 22.12
C PRO A 86 0.93 4.20 20.96
N PHE A 87 1.04 3.67 19.75
CA PHE A 87 0.86 4.40 18.52
C PHE A 87 -0.12 3.65 17.62
N ASP A 88 -1.19 4.34 17.24
CA ASP A 88 -2.16 3.88 16.25
C ASP A 88 -2.11 4.83 15.06
N VAL A 89 -2.06 4.29 13.86
CA VAL A 89 -2.17 5.08 12.64
C VAL A 89 -3.03 4.35 11.62
N TYR A 90 -3.74 5.11 10.81
CA TYR A 90 -4.20 4.60 9.54
C TYR A 90 -3.69 5.51 8.43
N PHE A 91 -3.35 4.88 7.33
CA PHE A 91 -2.98 5.56 6.10
C PHE A 91 -3.89 5.16 4.96
N TYR A 92 -4.06 6.08 4.03
CA TYR A 92 -4.53 5.80 2.69
C TYR A 92 -3.38 6.03 1.72
N HIS A 93 -3.10 5.03 0.90
CA HIS A 93 -2.25 5.20 -0.27
C HIS A 93 -3.12 5.42 -1.49
N ALA A 94 -2.98 6.60 -2.10
CA ALA A 94 -3.68 6.91 -3.34
C ALA A 94 -3.20 5.98 -4.47
N SER A 95 -4.13 5.35 -5.19
CA SER A 95 -3.81 4.61 -6.43
C SER A 95 -3.95 5.52 -7.66
N ILE A 96 -3.52 5.07 -8.84
CA ILE A 96 -3.91 5.75 -10.09
C ILE A 96 -5.32 5.25 -10.43
N GLY A 97 -6.38 5.86 -9.91
CA GLY A 97 -7.75 5.36 -10.15
C GLY A 97 -8.84 5.94 -9.25
N PHE A 98 -9.94 5.19 -9.08
CA PHE A 98 -11.09 5.58 -8.25
C PHE A 98 -11.09 4.96 -6.84
N TYR A 99 -10.05 4.21 -6.47
CA TYR A 99 -9.92 3.58 -5.16
C TYR A 99 -8.58 3.91 -4.51
N SER A 100 -8.47 3.71 -3.22
CA SER A 100 -7.24 3.80 -2.44
C SER A 100 -7.06 2.53 -1.63
N PHE A 101 -5.81 2.18 -1.39
CA PHE A 101 -5.47 1.19 -0.37
C PHE A 101 -5.47 1.89 0.98
N TYR A 102 -5.94 1.19 2.01
CA TYR A 102 -5.83 1.70 3.36
C TYR A 102 -5.19 0.70 4.27
N GLU A 103 -4.34 1.21 5.13
CA GLU A 103 -3.52 0.47 6.06
C GLU A 103 -3.88 0.95 7.45
N GLY A 104 -4.16 0.01 8.35
CA GLY A 104 -4.25 0.26 9.78
C GLY A 104 -3.04 -0.37 10.42
N GLU A 105 -2.25 0.44 11.11
CA GLU A 105 -0.97 0.04 11.68
C GLU A 105 -0.96 0.38 13.16
N THR A 106 -0.30 -0.47 13.92
CA THR A 106 -0.13 -0.30 15.35
C THR A 106 1.34 -0.47 15.71
N GLY A 107 1.73 0.11 16.84
CA GLY A 107 3.11 0.03 17.29
C GLY A 107 3.39 0.96 18.45
N THR A 108 4.61 1.49 18.47
CA THR A 108 5.04 2.41 19.54
C THR A 108 5.75 3.64 19.01
N TYR A 109 5.42 4.79 19.56
CA TYR A 109 6.16 6.04 19.38
C TYR A 109 7.22 6.19 20.46
N CYS A 110 8.47 6.45 20.05
CA CYS A 110 9.58 6.70 20.96
C CYS A 110 9.83 8.20 21.09
N ALA A 111 9.70 8.73 22.31
CA ALA A 111 9.88 10.17 22.55
C ALA A 111 11.33 10.64 22.45
N ASN A 112 12.31 9.72 22.57
CA ASN A 112 13.74 10.04 22.54
C ASN A 112 14.25 10.34 21.12
N ASP A 113 13.84 9.56 20.13
CA ASP A 113 14.22 9.74 18.73
C ASP A 113 13.09 10.34 17.87
N LYS A 114 11.88 10.47 18.43
CA LYS A 114 10.66 10.98 17.78
C LYS A 114 10.19 10.15 16.59
N LEU A 115 10.55 8.87 16.57
CA LEU A 115 10.12 7.92 15.55
C LEU A 115 9.00 7.04 16.07
N SER A 116 8.09 6.63 15.19
CA SER A 116 7.19 5.51 15.46
C SER A 116 7.69 4.23 14.81
N TYR A 117 7.61 3.12 15.54
CA TYR A 117 7.98 1.79 15.09
C TYR A 117 6.70 0.98 15.02
N ILE A 118 6.31 0.61 13.80
CA ILE A 118 4.95 0.15 13.51
C ILE A 118 4.95 -1.13 12.67
N GLN A 119 3.82 -1.82 12.72
CA GLN A 119 3.51 -2.99 11.91
C GLN A 119 2.10 -2.87 11.34
N VAL A 120 1.88 -3.46 10.17
CA VAL A 120 0.55 -3.50 9.53
C VAL A 120 -0.32 -4.53 10.24
N ASP A 121 -1.46 -4.08 10.76
CA ASP A 121 -2.47 -4.94 11.39
C ASP A 121 -3.67 -5.19 10.49
N VAL A 122 -4.03 -4.20 9.65
CA VAL A 122 -5.19 -4.26 8.76
C VAL A 122 -4.82 -3.68 7.41
N LEU A 123 -5.19 -4.37 6.33
CA LEU A 123 -5.12 -3.85 4.97
C LEU A 123 -6.50 -3.93 4.33
N GLY A 124 -6.87 -2.91 3.58
CA GLY A 124 -8.11 -2.90 2.82
C GLY A 124 -8.08 -1.94 1.65
N SER A 125 -9.23 -1.77 1.02
CA SER A 125 -9.43 -0.84 -0.10
C SER A 125 -10.71 -0.06 0.08
N TYR A 126 -10.74 1.16 -0.44
CA TYR A 126 -11.91 2.03 -0.38
C TYR A 126 -12.07 2.86 -1.66
N ASP A 127 -13.31 3.04 -2.12
CA ASP A 127 -13.66 3.78 -3.35
C ASP A 127 -13.54 5.31 -3.16
N ILE A 128 -12.34 5.78 -2.81
CA ILE A 128 -12.02 7.18 -2.61
C ILE A 128 -10.62 7.47 -3.15
N ASN A 129 -10.44 8.65 -3.75
CA ASN A 129 -9.12 9.12 -4.19
C ASN A 129 -9.07 10.65 -4.34
N GLY A 130 -7.88 11.20 -4.56
CA GLY A 130 -7.65 12.62 -4.85
C GLY A 130 -8.00 13.53 -3.67
N SER A 131 -8.68 14.64 -3.95
CA SER A 131 -9.00 15.65 -2.93
C SER A 131 -9.95 15.13 -1.85
N PHE A 132 -10.92 14.28 -2.21
CA PHE A 132 -11.85 13.68 -1.23
C PHE A 132 -11.12 12.87 -0.19
N LEU A 133 -10.06 12.20 -0.63
CA LEU A 133 -9.27 11.34 0.21
C LEU A 133 -8.41 12.17 1.21
N ALA A 134 -7.90 13.34 0.79
CA ALA A 134 -7.22 14.29 1.68
C ALA A 134 -8.16 14.96 2.70
N GLU A 135 -9.48 14.96 2.43
CA GLU A 135 -10.51 15.47 3.32
C GLU A 135 -11.14 14.38 4.19
N ASP A 136 -10.77 13.11 3.99
CA ASP A 136 -11.34 12.00 4.72
C ASP A 136 -10.89 12.01 6.20
N THR A 137 -11.87 11.91 7.09
CA THR A 137 -11.66 11.94 8.53
C THR A 137 -11.70 10.54 9.16
N GLY A 138 -11.67 9.47 8.36
CA GLY A 138 -11.83 8.10 8.86
C GLY A 138 -13.29 7.73 9.11
N SER A 139 -13.55 6.45 9.36
CA SER A 139 -14.89 5.96 9.69
C SER A 139 -14.81 4.69 10.51
N THR A 140 -15.75 4.52 11.43
CA THR A 140 -15.96 3.29 12.20
C THR A 140 -16.72 2.22 11.39
N LYS A 141 -17.32 2.59 10.25
CA LYS A 141 -18.01 1.65 9.38
C LYS A 141 -17.02 0.86 8.54
N SER A 142 -17.40 -0.37 8.19
CA SER A 142 -16.63 -1.18 7.24
C SER A 142 -16.47 -0.44 5.91
N ARG A 143 -15.21 -0.29 5.48
CA ARG A 143 -14.82 0.34 4.22
C ARG A 143 -14.45 -0.76 3.22
N VAL A 144 -15.08 -0.71 2.06
CA VAL A 144 -14.86 -1.66 0.97
C VAL A 144 -14.77 -0.91 -0.36
N SER A 145 -13.99 -1.44 -1.29
CA SER A 145 -13.92 -0.93 -2.66
C SER A 145 -14.55 -1.92 -3.62
N TYR A 146 -15.67 -1.53 -4.23
CA TYR A 146 -16.26 -2.29 -5.31
C TYR A 146 -15.46 -2.14 -6.59
N TRP A 147 -14.84 -0.96 -6.81
CA TRP A 147 -13.97 -0.76 -7.97
C TRP A 147 -12.75 -1.67 -7.93
N TYR A 148 -12.09 -1.79 -6.79
CA TYR A 148 -10.97 -2.71 -6.62
C TYR A 148 -11.41 -4.15 -6.90
N GLY A 149 -12.57 -4.58 -6.38
CA GLY A 149 -13.12 -5.91 -6.64
C GLY A 149 -13.39 -6.17 -8.13
N ILE A 150 -14.03 -5.23 -8.83
CA ILE A 150 -14.36 -5.36 -10.26
C ILE A 150 -13.10 -5.35 -11.12
N VAL A 151 -12.20 -4.39 -10.89
CA VAL A 151 -10.95 -4.27 -11.65
C VAL A 151 -10.05 -5.48 -11.40
N GLY A 152 -9.95 -5.93 -10.15
CA GLY A 152 -9.25 -7.15 -9.77
C GLY A 152 -9.83 -8.39 -10.45
N ALA A 153 -11.15 -8.53 -10.51
CA ALA A 153 -11.79 -9.64 -11.22
C ALA A 153 -11.50 -9.61 -12.74
N ILE A 154 -11.61 -8.44 -13.37
CA ILE A 154 -11.24 -8.25 -14.79
C ILE A 154 -9.77 -8.63 -15.01
N TRP A 155 -8.90 -8.26 -14.08
CA TRP A 155 -7.48 -8.57 -14.14
C TRP A 155 -7.19 -10.06 -14.03
N LEU A 156 -7.85 -10.77 -13.10
CA LEU A 156 -7.74 -12.22 -12.97
C LEU A 156 -8.20 -12.94 -14.24
N VAL A 157 -9.31 -12.49 -14.85
CA VAL A 157 -9.79 -13.02 -16.12
C VAL A 157 -8.76 -12.79 -17.23
N TYR A 158 -8.21 -11.58 -17.34
CA TYR A 158 -7.17 -11.26 -18.31
C TYR A 158 -5.93 -12.15 -18.14
N ARG A 159 -5.42 -12.28 -16.90
CA ARG A 159 -4.28 -13.16 -16.60
C ARG A 159 -4.58 -14.61 -16.95
N ALA A 160 -5.77 -15.13 -16.63
CA ALA A 160 -6.18 -16.47 -17.00
C ALA A 160 -6.22 -16.68 -18.53
N LEU A 161 -6.74 -15.71 -19.28
CA LEU A 161 -6.74 -15.74 -20.75
C LEU A 161 -5.32 -15.69 -21.33
N MET A 162 -4.43 -14.88 -20.76
CA MET A 162 -3.03 -14.79 -21.17
C MET A 162 -2.25 -16.08 -20.88
N ILE A 163 -2.44 -16.69 -19.71
CA ILE A 163 -1.84 -17.99 -19.37
C ILE A 163 -2.35 -19.06 -20.33
N ARG A 164 -3.67 -19.13 -20.58
CA ARG A 164 -4.26 -20.07 -21.54
C ARG A 164 -3.69 -19.88 -22.95
N ARG A 165 -3.59 -18.64 -23.43
CA ARG A 165 -3.01 -18.33 -24.74
C ARG A 165 -1.56 -18.78 -24.81
N SER A 166 -0.77 -18.49 -23.76
CA SER A 166 0.64 -18.87 -23.68
C SER A 166 0.80 -20.39 -23.69
N TYR A 167 0.00 -21.10 -22.91
CA TYR A 167 -0.05 -22.57 -22.90
C TYR A 167 -0.32 -23.14 -24.30
N VAL A 168 -1.38 -22.67 -24.98
CA VAL A 168 -1.73 -23.13 -26.34
C VAL A 168 -0.61 -22.85 -27.34
N MET A 169 0.04 -21.67 -27.26
CA MET A 169 1.17 -21.31 -28.12
C MET A 169 2.35 -22.24 -27.89
N SER A 170 2.74 -22.47 -26.63
CA SER A 170 3.84 -23.37 -26.28
C SER A 170 3.57 -24.81 -26.72
N THR A 171 2.34 -25.32 -26.54
CA THR A 171 1.97 -26.68 -27.02
C THR A 171 2.05 -26.79 -28.54
N ARG A 172 1.57 -25.78 -29.28
CA ARG A 172 1.65 -25.78 -30.75
C ARG A 172 3.08 -25.69 -31.25
N TYR A 173 3.91 -24.89 -30.58
CA TYR A 173 5.32 -24.75 -30.91
C TYR A 173 6.06 -26.06 -30.65
N GLY A 174 5.87 -26.68 -29.48
CA GLY A 174 6.43 -28.00 -29.15
C GLY A 174 6.06 -29.07 -30.18
N ARG A 175 4.76 -29.17 -30.53
CA ARG A 175 4.29 -30.12 -31.56
C ARG A 175 4.98 -29.90 -32.91
N ARG A 176 5.20 -28.65 -33.31
CA ARG A 176 5.87 -28.34 -34.58
C ARG A 176 7.36 -28.71 -34.55
N CYS A 177 8.02 -28.56 -33.40
CA CYS A 177 9.39 -29.03 -33.22
C CYS A 177 9.46 -30.56 -33.25
N ASP A 178 8.50 -31.26 -32.62
CA ASP A 178 8.39 -32.72 -32.71
C ASP A 178 8.20 -33.19 -34.17
N GLU A 179 7.34 -32.52 -34.93
CA GLU A 179 7.11 -32.79 -36.37
C GLU A 179 8.37 -32.57 -37.23
N LEU A 180 9.27 -31.67 -36.82
CA LEU A 180 10.52 -31.35 -37.52
C LEU A 180 11.72 -32.16 -37.00
N GLY A 181 11.55 -32.95 -35.93
CA GLY A 181 12.65 -33.66 -35.27
C GLY A 181 13.63 -32.74 -34.53
N GLU A 182 13.20 -31.51 -34.22
CA GLU A 182 14.02 -30.49 -33.55
C GLU A 182 13.81 -30.54 -32.04
N THR A 183 14.90 -30.51 -31.27
CA THR A 183 14.83 -30.45 -29.81
C THR A 183 15.00 -29.01 -29.33
N ILE A 184 14.10 -28.54 -28.47
CA ILE A 184 14.15 -27.19 -27.91
C ILE A 184 14.91 -27.25 -26.58
N SER A 185 16.00 -26.48 -26.48
CA SER A 185 16.65 -26.25 -25.19
C SER A 185 15.85 -25.26 -24.33
N GLN A 186 16.01 -25.31 -23.00
CA GLN A 186 15.36 -24.35 -22.10
C GLN A 186 15.68 -22.90 -22.48
N GLU A 187 16.90 -22.63 -22.94
CA GLU A 187 17.36 -21.29 -23.34
C GLU A 187 16.56 -20.76 -24.54
N GLN A 188 16.36 -21.61 -25.57
CA GLN A 188 15.56 -21.28 -26.75
C GLN A 188 14.08 -21.07 -26.41
N ALA A 189 13.54 -21.86 -25.47
CA ALA A 189 12.17 -21.70 -25.00
C ALA A 189 11.97 -20.35 -24.28
N VAL A 190 12.94 -19.92 -23.46
CA VAL A 190 12.91 -18.61 -22.78
C VAL A 190 12.96 -17.47 -23.79
N VAL A 191 13.86 -17.54 -24.78
CA VAL A 191 13.95 -16.55 -25.87
C VAL A 191 12.63 -16.45 -26.64
N PHE A 192 12.00 -17.59 -26.96
CA PHE A 192 10.70 -17.61 -27.64
C PHE A 192 9.60 -16.91 -26.83
N VAL A 193 9.54 -17.15 -25.51
CA VAL A 193 8.54 -16.51 -24.63
C VAL A 193 8.79 -15.01 -24.54
N GLN A 194 10.03 -14.58 -24.32
CA GLN A 194 10.40 -13.16 -24.29
C GLN A 194 10.02 -12.46 -25.60
N GLU A 195 10.29 -13.10 -26.73
CA GLU A 195 10.03 -12.51 -28.03
C GLU A 195 8.54 -12.50 -28.40
N SER A 196 7.80 -13.51 -27.96
CA SER A 196 6.33 -13.55 -28.06
C SER A 196 5.67 -12.45 -27.22
N LEU A 197 6.22 -12.16 -26.03
CA LEU A 197 5.77 -11.04 -25.19
C LEU A 197 6.13 -9.69 -25.84
N ARG A 198 7.35 -9.53 -26.36
CA ARG A 198 7.78 -8.32 -27.07
C ARG A 198 6.88 -8.01 -28.27
N LEU A 199 6.55 -9.03 -29.05
CA LEU A 199 5.71 -8.93 -30.23
C LEU A 199 4.23 -8.72 -29.91
N SER A 200 3.79 -8.95 -28.67
CA SER A 200 2.39 -8.70 -28.27
C SER A 200 1.99 -7.23 -28.38
N ALA A 201 2.96 -6.31 -28.31
CA ALA A 201 2.76 -4.87 -28.53
C ALA A 201 2.95 -4.43 -30.00
N HIS A 202 3.36 -5.34 -30.88
CA HIS A 202 3.57 -5.04 -32.30
C HIS A 202 2.22 -4.89 -32.99
N GLY A 203 1.97 -3.73 -33.62
CA GLY A 203 0.66 -3.37 -34.18
C GLY A 203 -0.36 -2.81 -33.19
N ALA A 204 -0.03 -2.69 -31.90
CA ALA A 204 -0.91 -2.07 -30.91
C ALA A 204 -0.99 -0.55 -31.13
N SER A 205 -2.20 0.00 -31.02
CA SER A 205 -2.42 1.46 -31.06
C SER A 205 -1.80 2.15 -29.84
N ASN A 206 -1.55 3.45 -29.93
CA ASN A 206 -1.02 4.21 -28.79
C ASN A 206 -1.92 4.12 -27.54
N TYR A 207 -3.24 4.02 -27.74
CA TYR A 207 -4.19 3.79 -26.65
C TYR A 207 -3.97 2.44 -25.96
N GLN A 208 -3.82 1.36 -26.74
CA GLN A 208 -3.56 0.02 -26.20
C GLN A 208 -2.22 -0.04 -25.45
N ARG A 209 -1.20 0.67 -25.94
CA ARG A 209 0.10 0.79 -25.26
C ARG A 209 0.00 1.57 -23.94
N ALA A 210 -0.76 2.66 -23.92
CA ALA A 210 -1.00 3.43 -22.70
C ALA A 210 -1.75 2.61 -21.65
N VAL A 211 -2.78 1.86 -22.06
CA VAL A 211 -3.48 0.92 -21.18
C VAL A 211 -2.53 -0.16 -20.66
N LEU A 212 -1.69 -0.75 -21.51
CA LEU A 212 -0.72 -1.76 -21.08
C LEU A 212 0.29 -1.20 -20.07
N LEU A 213 0.80 0.02 -20.29
CA LEU A 213 1.72 0.69 -19.37
C LEU A 213 1.08 0.96 -18.00
N TYR A 214 -0.14 1.52 -18.01
CA TYR A 214 -0.92 1.73 -16.79
C TYR A 214 -1.11 0.42 -16.02
N LEU A 215 -1.46 -0.67 -16.72
CA LEU A 215 -1.64 -1.99 -16.12
C LEU A 215 -0.36 -2.56 -15.50
N ILE A 216 0.82 -2.28 -16.08
CA ILE A 216 2.11 -2.69 -15.53
C ILE A 216 2.45 -1.90 -14.26
N VAL A 217 2.26 -0.58 -14.28
CA VAL A 217 2.54 0.29 -13.13
C VAL A 217 1.66 -0.08 -11.93
N GLU A 218 0.35 -0.19 -12.13
CA GLU A 218 -0.59 -0.58 -11.07
C GLU A 218 -0.30 -1.99 -10.52
N GLY A 219 0.08 -2.92 -11.40
CA GLY A 219 0.46 -4.28 -11.01
C GLY A 219 1.70 -4.32 -10.11
N ILE A 220 2.76 -3.58 -10.47
CA ILE A 220 4.00 -3.52 -9.68
C ILE A 220 3.76 -2.85 -8.33
N MET A 221 2.97 -1.76 -8.30
CA MET A 221 2.63 -1.08 -7.05
C MET A 221 1.85 -2.02 -6.12
N THR A 222 0.86 -2.75 -6.64
CA THR A 222 0.09 -3.72 -5.84
C THR A 222 0.98 -4.83 -5.26
N ASP A 223 1.91 -5.37 -6.06
CA ASP A 223 2.82 -6.43 -5.62
C ASP A 223 3.81 -5.91 -4.55
N LEU A 224 4.29 -4.68 -4.65
CA LEU A 224 5.14 -4.03 -3.63
C LEU A 224 4.37 -3.83 -2.32
N PHE A 225 3.12 -3.36 -2.39
CA PHE A 225 2.24 -3.21 -1.24
C PHE A 225 1.99 -4.53 -0.52
N LEU A 226 1.75 -5.60 -1.27
CA LEU A 226 1.57 -6.94 -0.69
C LEU A 226 2.82 -7.45 0.02
N ILE A 227 4.02 -7.13 -0.47
CA ILE A 227 5.27 -7.51 0.19
C ILE A 227 5.46 -6.76 1.51
N ILE A 228 5.18 -5.46 1.54
CA ILE A 228 5.28 -4.63 2.75
C ILE A 228 4.26 -5.06 3.80
N ALA A 229 3.01 -5.32 3.39
CA ALA A 229 1.95 -5.80 4.27
C ALA A 229 2.25 -7.18 4.88
N ASN A 230 3.09 -8.00 4.23
CA ASN A 230 3.40 -9.35 4.70
C ASN A 230 4.39 -9.38 5.87
N ASP A 231 5.10 -8.28 6.15
CA ASP A 231 6.03 -8.20 7.28
C ASP A 231 5.32 -8.37 8.63
N GLY A 232 4.06 -7.92 8.75
CA GLY A 232 3.21 -8.14 9.94
C GLY A 232 2.50 -9.50 9.99
N TRP A 233 2.35 -10.20 8.86
CA TRP A 233 1.70 -11.52 8.78
C TRP A 233 2.67 -12.68 8.99
N ALA A 234 3.92 -12.57 8.54
CA ALA A 234 4.92 -13.61 8.70
C ALA A 234 5.62 -13.61 10.07
N THR A 235 5.47 -12.52 10.85
CA THR A 235 6.13 -12.33 12.16
C THR A 235 5.21 -12.52 13.36
N ARG A 236 3.90 -12.77 13.14
CA ARG A 236 2.94 -13.25 14.15
C ARG A 236 2.97 -14.77 14.26
#